data_AF-A0A2G6QRD8-F1
#
_entry.id   AF-A0A2G6QRD8-F1
#
_cell.length_a   1.000
_cell.length_b   1.000
_cell.length_c   1.000
_cell.angle_alpha   90.00
_cell.angle_beta   90.00
_cell.angle_gamma   90.00
#
_symmetry.space_group_name_H-M   'P 1'
#
loop_
_entity.id
_entity.type
_entity.pdbx_description
1 polymer ?
#
loop_
_entity_poly.entity_id
_entity_poly.type
_entity_poly.pdbx_seq_one_letter_code
_entity_poly.pdbx_strand_id
1 'polypeptide(L)'
;MNSKLSKFVMFVVFASLLVVTIMSAGLFKKHDRYVIFFLNSRTKQEVSEPRYVLRQYIRAPEVHFVEELMLGPMNHDYYDYVKKTTKYNSCFVRGETLYIDLPKKVFTEVEENMSFRLFYDMFIKNIYTNCKKIKSVQMFLDGEPVYEKF
;
A
#
# COMPACT_ATOMS: atom_id res chain seq x y z
N MET A 1 20.74 -48.03 -25.13
CA MET A 1 20.85 -47.01 -24.06
C MET A 1 20.43 -47.65 -22.74
N ASN A 2 21.24 -47.57 -21.69
CA ASN A 2 20.97 -48.23 -20.40
C ASN A 2 19.70 -47.65 -19.76
N SER A 3 18.72 -48.48 -19.39
CA SER A 3 17.43 -48.06 -18.81
C SER A 3 17.61 -47.19 -17.55
N LYS A 4 18.69 -47.40 -16.79
CA LYS A 4 19.02 -46.55 -15.63
C LYS A 4 19.47 -45.16 -16.04
N LEU A 5 20.25 -45.06 -17.12
CA LEU A 5 20.74 -43.79 -17.65
C LEU A 5 19.61 -42.95 -18.25
N SER A 6 18.67 -43.56 -18.97
CA SER A 6 17.52 -42.81 -19.54
C SER A 6 16.58 -42.29 -18.44
N LYS A 7 16.34 -43.06 -17.37
CA LYS A 7 15.56 -42.63 -16.21
C LYS A 7 16.23 -41.47 -15.47
N PHE A 8 17.56 -41.53 -15.31
CA PHE A 8 18.33 -40.45 -14.69
C PHE A 8 18.25 -39.15 -15.51
N VAL A 9 18.43 -39.23 -16.84
CA VAL A 9 18.31 -38.07 -17.73
C VAL A 9 16.91 -37.48 -17.68
N MET A 10 15.86 -38.30 -17.73
CA MET A 10 14.47 -37.81 -17.60
C MET A 10 14.21 -37.12 -16.26
N PHE A 11 14.75 -37.65 -15.16
CA PHE A 11 14.64 -37.02 -13.85
C PHE A 11 15.29 -35.64 -13.81
N VAL A 12 16.51 -35.50 -14.36
CA VAL A 12 17.22 -34.22 -14.41
C VAL A 12 16.46 -33.20 -15.26
N VAL A 13 15.94 -33.60 -16.42
CA VAL A 13 15.12 -32.72 -17.27
C VAL A 13 13.86 -32.27 -16.53
N PHE A 14 13.15 -33.19 -15.88
CA PHE A 14 11.94 -32.85 -15.12
C PHE A 14 12.24 -31.91 -13.96
N ALA A 15 13.30 -32.18 -13.19
CA ALA A 15 13.74 -31.31 -12.10
C ALA A 15 14.10 -29.91 -12.60
N SER A 16 14.79 -29.80 -13.75
CA SER A 16 15.13 -28.52 -14.35
C SER A 16 13.90 -27.72 -14.78
N LEU A 17 12.91 -28.36 -15.39
CA LEU A 17 11.65 -27.73 -15.78
C LEU A 17 10.87 -27.23 -14.56
N LEU A 18 10.88 -28.00 -13.47
CA LEU A 18 10.22 -27.63 -12.23
C LEU A 18 10.87 -26.40 -11.60
N VAL A 19 12.20 -26.33 -11.56
CA VAL A 19 12.94 -25.15 -11.08
C VAL A 19 12.63 -23.92 -11.93
N VAL A 20 12.68 -24.03 -13.26
CA VAL A 20 12.34 -22.91 -14.17
C VAL A 20 10.89 -22.44 -13.99
N THR A 21 9.96 -23.37 -13.75
CA THR A 21 8.55 -23.02 -13.49
C THR A 21 8.39 -22.26 -12.18
N ILE A 22 9.04 -22.70 -11.10
CA ILE A 22 9.00 -22.01 -9.80
C ILE A 22 9.63 -20.62 -9.90
N MET A 23 10.78 -20.49 -10.58
CA MET A 23 11.44 -19.20 -10.76
C MET A 23 10.59 -18.23 -11.61
N SER A 24 9.95 -18.73 -12.67
CA SER A 24 9.13 -17.89 -13.54
C SER A 24 7.82 -17.46 -12.87
N ALA A 25 7.22 -18.29 -12.00
CA ALA A 25 6.02 -17.92 -11.23
C ALA A 25 6.22 -16.65 -10.36
N GLY A 26 7.44 -16.42 -9.85
CA GLY A 26 7.78 -15.21 -9.11
C GLY A 26 7.86 -13.93 -9.97
N LEU A 27 8.23 -14.08 -11.25
CA LEU A 27 8.36 -12.97 -12.20
C LEU A 27 7.01 -12.46 -12.71
N PHE A 28 5.97 -13.32 -12.71
CA PHE A 28 4.64 -12.98 -13.21
C PHE A 28 3.67 -12.48 -12.14
N LYS A 29 4.15 -11.94 -11.01
CA LYS A 29 3.29 -11.25 -10.04
C LYS A 29 2.71 -9.98 -10.67
N LYS A 30 1.48 -10.09 -11.18
CA LYS A 30 0.72 -8.98 -11.79
C LYS A 30 0.10 -8.03 -10.77
N HIS A 31 -0.12 -8.48 -9.54
CA HIS A 31 -0.82 -7.71 -8.51
C HIS A 31 -0.01 -7.66 -7.21
N ASP A 32 -0.05 -6.50 -6.57
CA ASP A 32 0.35 -6.31 -5.19
C ASP A 32 -0.89 -6.46 -4.29
N ARG A 33 -0.71 -7.10 -3.13
CA ARG A 33 -1.78 -7.28 -2.14
C ARG A 33 -1.53 -6.35 -0.97
N TYR A 34 -2.47 -5.44 -0.71
CA TYR A 34 -2.47 -4.56 0.44
C TYR A 34 -3.51 -5.01 1.48
N VAL A 35 -3.23 -4.69 2.74
CA VAL A 35 -4.19 -4.76 3.85
C VAL A 35 -4.36 -3.34 4.36
N ILE A 36 -5.47 -2.72 4.00
CA ILE A 36 -5.76 -1.33 4.31
C ILE A 36 -6.65 -1.26 5.53
N PHE A 37 -6.28 -0.47 6.53
CA PHE A 37 -7.12 -0.23 7.71
C PHE A 37 -8.03 0.95 7.46
N PHE A 38 -9.26 0.90 7.97
CA PHE A 38 -10.24 1.99 7.97
C PHE A 38 -10.99 2.00 9.31
N LEU A 39 -11.79 3.03 9.56
CA LEU A 39 -12.76 3.02 10.67
C LEU A 39 -14.12 2.58 10.17
N ASN A 40 -14.78 1.71 10.92
CA ASN A 40 -16.18 1.42 10.72
C ASN A 40 -17.04 2.64 11.10
N SER A 41 -17.96 3.03 10.22
CA SER A 41 -18.82 4.21 10.40
C SER A 41 -19.76 4.10 11.59
N ARG A 42 -20.19 2.88 11.93
CA ARG A 42 -21.16 2.60 12.99
C ARG A 42 -20.48 2.36 14.34
N THR A 43 -19.45 1.52 14.36
CA THR A 43 -18.82 1.09 15.62
C THR A 43 -17.62 1.95 16.01
N LYS A 44 -17.10 2.78 15.10
CA LYS A 44 -15.84 3.53 15.25
C LYS A 44 -14.63 2.63 15.53
N GLN A 45 -14.75 1.32 15.30
CA GLN A 45 -13.66 0.36 15.45
C GLN A 45 -12.84 0.31 14.16
N GLU A 46 -11.55 0.06 14.33
CA GLU A 46 -10.68 -0.22 13.19
C GLU A 46 -11.05 -1.56 12.54
N VAL A 47 -11.08 -1.56 11.21
CA VAL A 47 -11.37 -2.72 10.37
C VAL A 47 -10.36 -2.76 9.23
N SER A 48 -10.10 -3.96 8.69
CA SER A 48 -9.15 -4.14 7.59
C SER A 48 -9.85 -4.60 6.31
N GLU A 49 -9.43 -4.05 5.18
CA GLU A 49 -9.88 -4.41 3.84
C GLU A 49 -8.68 -4.91 3.01
N PRO A 50 -8.69 -6.15 2.49
CA PRO A 50 -7.68 -6.61 1.56
C PRO A 50 -7.94 -6.03 0.16
N ARG A 51 -6.88 -5.54 -0.50
CA ARG A 51 -6.96 -5.03 -1.88
C ARG A 51 -5.90 -5.66 -2.77
N TYR A 52 -6.29 -6.08 -3.97
CA TYR A 52 -5.38 -6.55 -5.01
C TYR A 52 -5.27 -5.47 -6.08
N VAL A 53 -4.09 -4.88 -6.20
CA VAL A 53 -3.84 -3.73 -7.07
C VAL A 53 -2.87 -4.14 -8.16
N LEU A 54 -3.15 -3.74 -9.40
CA LEU A 54 -2.25 -4.00 -10.53
C LEU A 54 -0.90 -3.34 -10.28
N ARG A 55 0.16 -4.12 -10.42
CA ARG A 55 1.52 -3.62 -10.19
C ARG A 55 1.91 -2.64 -11.30
N GLN A 56 2.22 -1.40 -10.92
CA GLN A 56 2.76 -0.40 -11.83
C GLN A 56 4.26 -0.18 -11.62
N TYR A 57 4.98 0.09 -12.71
CA TYR A 57 6.43 0.33 -12.72
C TYR A 57 6.81 1.79 -12.98
N ILE A 58 5.81 2.67 -13.13
CA ILE A 58 6.02 4.10 -13.46
C ILE A 58 6.44 4.90 -12.22
N ARG A 59 5.90 4.56 -11.05
CA ARG A 59 6.13 5.25 -9.78
C ARG A 59 6.61 4.28 -8.71
N ALA A 60 7.18 4.82 -7.64
CA ALA A 60 7.51 4.05 -6.46
C ALA A 60 6.24 3.34 -5.93
N PRO A 61 6.29 2.03 -5.59
CA PRO A 61 5.12 1.28 -5.10
C PRO A 61 4.42 1.95 -3.92
N GLU A 62 5.16 2.65 -3.07
CA GLU A 62 4.65 3.35 -1.91
C GLU A 62 3.78 4.57 -2.29
N VAL A 63 4.15 5.29 -3.34
CA VAL A 63 3.32 6.37 -3.89
C VAL A 63 2.02 5.80 -4.47
N HIS A 64 2.11 4.64 -5.13
CA HIS A 64 0.93 3.95 -5.62
C HIS A 64 0.01 3.49 -4.49
N PHE A 65 0.58 2.96 -3.40
CA PHE A 65 -0.18 2.60 -2.22
C PHE A 65 -0.92 3.81 -1.62
N VAL A 66 -0.28 4.98 -1.56
CA VAL A 66 -0.93 6.22 -1.10
C VAL A 66 -2.11 6.57 -2.01
N GLU A 67 -1.96 6.46 -3.33
CA GLU A 67 -3.07 6.71 -4.27
C GLU A 67 -4.26 5.78 -3.98
N GLU A 68 -4.00 4.50 -3.79
CA GLU A 68 -5.01 3.50 -3.44
C GLU A 68 -5.68 3.79 -2.10
N LEU A 69 -4.91 4.19 -1.08
CA LEU A 69 -5.43 4.59 0.22
C LEU A 69 -6.36 5.81 0.11
N MET A 70 -5.99 6.79 -0.72
CA MET A 70 -6.76 8.02 -0.95
C MET A 70 -8.06 7.80 -1.74
N LEU A 71 -8.20 6.68 -2.47
CA LEU A 71 -9.48 6.29 -3.08
C LEU A 71 -10.55 5.91 -2.05
N GLY A 72 -10.15 5.67 -0.80
CA GLY A 72 -11.04 5.28 0.29
C GLY A 72 -11.39 3.79 0.28
N PRO A 73 -12.24 3.34 1.20
CA PRO A 73 -12.71 1.96 1.29
C PRO A 73 -13.63 1.58 0.12
N MET A 74 -13.63 0.29 -0.22
CA MET A 74 -14.64 -0.28 -1.12
C MET A 74 -15.96 -0.54 -0.40
N ASN A 75 -15.89 -0.81 0.92
CA ASN A 75 -17.08 -0.98 1.75
C ASN A 75 -17.65 0.37 2.20
N HIS A 76 -18.92 0.62 1.85
CA HIS A 76 -19.66 1.84 2.22
C HIS A 76 -19.89 2.01 3.73
N ASP A 77 -19.76 0.93 4.51
CA ASP A 77 -19.86 1.01 5.97
C ASP A 77 -18.59 1.60 6.61
N TYR A 78 -17.52 1.86 5.87
CA TYR A 78 -16.25 2.39 6.40
C TYR A 78 -16.09 3.88 6.06
N TYR A 79 -15.43 4.63 6.94
CA TYR A 79 -15.11 6.02 6.68
C TYR A 79 -14.07 6.17 5.59
N ASP A 80 -14.34 7.08 4.65
CA ASP A 80 -13.30 7.64 3.80
C ASP A 80 -12.30 8.44 4.67
N TYR A 81 -11.00 8.24 4.46
CA TYR A 81 -9.95 9.01 5.14
C TYR A 81 -9.96 10.49 4.75
N VAL A 82 -10.33 10.77 3.50
CA VAL A 82 -10.44 12.10 2.90
C VAL A 82 -11.60 12.06 1.93
N LYS A 83 -12.19 13.21 1.57
CA LYS A 83 -13.22 13.22 0.53
C LYS A 83 -12.63 12.66 -0.77
N LYS A 84 -13.38 11.84 -1.51
CA LYS A 84 -12.91 11.17 -2.75
C LYS A 84 -12.40 12.11 -3.84
N THR A 85 -12.77 13.39 -3.77
CA THR A 85 -12.31 14.44 -4.69
C THR A 85 -10.98 15.06 -4.27
N THR A 86 -10.52 14.79 -3.06
CA THR A 86 -9.26 15.30 -2.51
C THR A 86 -8.09 14.56 -3.14
N LYS A 87 -7.17 15.34 -3.71
CA LYS A 87 -5.89 14.86 -4.22
C LYS A 87 -4.78 15.40 -3.34
N TYR A 88 -3.68 14.66 -3.22
CA TYR A 88 -2.45 15.19 -2.66
C TYR A 88 -1.87 16.27 -3.59
N ASN A 89 -1.18 17.25 -3.02
CA ASN A 89 -0.41 18.25 -3.77
C ASN A 89 0.88 17.62 -4.33
N SER A 90 1.59 16.85 -3.50
CA SER A 90 2.74 16.06 -3.91
C SER A 90 2.89 14.79 -3.05
N CYS A 91 3.46 13.72 -3.64
CA CYS A 91 3.76 12.47 -2.94
C CYS A 91 4.98 11.81 -3.59
N PHE A 92 6.03 11.58 -2.81
CA PHE A 92 7.27 10.97 -3.32
C PHE A 92 8.08 10.29 -2.21
N VAL A 93 9.01 9.43 -2.61
CA VAL A 93 9.93 8.75 -1.70
C VAL A 93 11.35 9.27 -1.93
N ARG A 94 12.07 9.56 -0.86
CA ARG A 94 13.51 9.86 -0.87
C ARG A 94 14.20 8.99 0.17
N GLY A 95 15.04 8.06 -0.27
CA GLY A 95 15.63 7.04 0.60
C GLY A 95 14.54 6.14 1.17
N GLU A 96 14.44 6.08 2.50
CA GLU A 96 13.43 5.30 3.23
C GLU A 96 12.34 6.19 3.84
N THR A 97 12.21 7.43 3.35
CA THR A 97 11.23 8.42 3.83
C THR A 97 10.18 8.71 2.77
N LEU A 98 8.92 8.55 3.14
CA LEU A 98 7.77 8.97 2.35
C LEU A 98 7.41 10.42 2.68
N TYR A 99 7.35 11.28 1.68
CA TYR A 99 6.87 12.66 1.79
C TYR A 99 5.51 12.75 1.15
N ILE A 100 4.54 13.32 1.87
CA ILE A 100 3.20 13.58 1.36
C ILE A 100 2.76 14.99 1.77
N ASP A 101 2.34 15.79 0.79
CA ASP A 101 1.72 17.09 1.00
C ASP A 101 0.25 17.03 0.60
N LEU A 102 -0.64 17.39 1.52
CA LEU A 102 -2.07 17.37 1.35
C LEU A 102 -2.62 18.81 1.39
N PRO A 103 -3.74 19.11 0.73
CA PRO A 103 -4.42 20.39 0.87
C PRO A 103 -4.84 20.65 2.33
N LYS A 104 -4.71 21.90 2.84
CA LYS A 104 -5.14 22.23 4.22
C LYS A 104 -6.59 21.89 4.52
N LYS A 105 -7.48 21.91 3.50
CA LYS A 105 -8.88 21.51 3.64
C LYS A 105 -9.05 20.07 4.16
N VAL A 106 -8.05 19.20 4.00
CA VAL A 106 -8.07 17.84 4.58
C VAL A 106 -8.23 17.89 6.09
N PHE A 107 -7.61 18.85 6.76
CA PHE A 107 -7.76 19.02 8.21
C PHE A 107 -9.23 19.16 8.58
N THR A 108 -9.93 20.11 7.96
CA THR A 108 -11.36 20.35 8.20
C THR A 108 -12.24 19.19 7.73
N GLU A 109 -11.93 18.55 6.60
CA GLU A 109 -12.72 17.41 6.08
C GLU A 109 -12.63 16.19 6.99
N VAL A 110 -11.46 15.94 7.59
CA VAL A 110 -11.22 14.82 8.50
C VAL A 110 -11.93 15.05 9.83
N GLU A 111 -11.84 16.27 10.38
CA GLU A 111 -12.47 16.64 11.66
C GLU A 111 -14.00 16.51 11.67
N GLU A 112 -14.65 16.48 10.50
CA GLU A 112 -16.09 16.13 10.38
C GLU A 112 -16.40 14.72 10.93
N ASN A 113 -15.44 13.78 10.87
CA ASN A 113 -15.68 12.35 11.15
C ASN A 113 -14.79 11.76 12.25
N MET A 114 -13.55 12.26 12.38
CA MET A 114 -12.54 11.76 13.31
C MET A 114 -11.52 12.86 13.65
N SER A 115 -10.84 12.75 14.80
CA SER A 115 -9.74 13.68 15.11
C SER A 115 -8.62 13.57 14.07
N PHE A 116 -7.99 14.70 13.74
CA PHE A 116 -6.86 14.71 12.81
C PHE A 116 -5.68 13.85 13.29
N ARG A 117 -5.48 13.77 14.61
CA ARG A 117 -4.48 12.87 15.22
C ARG A 117 -4.76 11.39 14.91
N LEU A 118 -6.01 10.95 15.07
CA LEU A 118 -6.39 9.58 14.73
C LEU A 118 -6.21 9.31 13.23
N PHE A 119 -6.51 10.30 12.38
CA PHE A 119 -6.30 10.20 10.93
C PHE A 119 -4.83 10.00 10.61
N TYR A 120 -3.96 10.81 11.21
CA TYR A 120 -2.53 10.68 11.04
C TYR A 120 -2.03 9.31 11.51
N ASP A 121 -2.39 8.88 12.73
CA ASP A 121 -1.95 7.60 13.28
C ASP A 121 -2.36 6.41 12.38
N MET A 122 -3.58 6.44 11.87
CA MET A 122 -4.08 5.43 10.94
C MET A 122 -3.41 5.49 9.56
N PHE A 123 -3.15 6.69 9.04
CA PHE A 123 -2.39 6.87 7.80
C PHE A 123 -1.00 6.26 7.94
N ILE A 124 -0.27 6.60 9.00
CA ILE A 124 1.06 6.07 9.31
C ILE A 124 1.04 4.56 9.46
N LYS A 125 0.06 4.01 10.18
CA LYS A 125 -0.13 2.55 10.32
C LYS A 125 -0.31 1.86 8.97
N ASN A 126 -1.11 2.45 8.07
CA ASN A 126 -1.31 1.94 6.73
C ASN A 126 0.00 1.92 5.93
N ILE A 127 0.79 3.00 5.99
CA ILE A 127 2.11 3.06 5.35
C ILE A 127 3.03 1.95 5.90
N TYR A 128 3.25 1.86 7.21
CA TYR A 128 4.18 0.85 7.75
C TYR A 128 3.71 -0.59 7.60
N THR A 129 2.40 -0.81 7.52
CA THR A 129 1.88 -2.15 7.27
C THR A 129 2.19 -2.60 5.84
N ASN A 130 2.02 -1.72 4.86
CA ASN A 130 2.06 -2.09 3.44
C ASN A 130 3.37 -1.73 2.73
N CYS A 131 4.10 -0.74 3.22
CA CYS A 131 5.32 -0.19 2.63
C CYS A 131 6.55 -0.50 3.48
N LYS A 132 7.00 -1.77 3.49
CA LYS A 132 8.04 -2.27 4.42
C LYS A 132 9.40 -1.57 4.33
N LYS A 133 9.69 -0.89 3.22
CA LYS A 133 10.94 -0.14 3.03
C LYS A 133 10.91 1.25 3.68
N ILE A 134 9.72 1.77 4.01
CA ILE A 134 9.56 3.09 4.60
C ILE A 134 9.82 3.01 6.09
N LYS A 135 10.74 3.83 6.58
CA LYS A 135 11.09 3.97 8.01
C LYS A 135 10.62 5.29 8.62
N SER A 136 10.24 6.25 7.79
CA SER A 136 9.75 7.56 8.22
C SER A 136 8.72 8.09 7.23
N VAL A 137 7.73 8.80 7.75
CA VAL A 137 6.73 9.49 6.93
C VAL A 137 6.71 10.96 7.37
N GLN A 138 6.77 11.86 6.40
CA GLN A 138 6.70 13.30 6.60
C GLN A 138 5.43 13.82 5.91
N MET A 139 4.46 14.25 6.71
CA MET A 139 3.17 14.76 6.24
C MET A 139 3.13 16.29 6.37
N PHE A 140 2.67 16.92 5.29
CA PHE A 140 2.50 18.37 5.19
C PHE A 140 1.05 18.73 4.82
N LEU A 141 0.64 19.92 5.25
CA LEU A 141 -0.62 20.57 4.86
C LEU A 141 -0.30 21.89 4.16
N ASP A 142 -0.46 21.93 2.83
CA ASP A 142 -0.01 23.03 1.95
C ASP A 142 1.43 23.47 2.26
N GLY A 143 2.33 22.49 2.37
CA GLY A 143 3.74 22.70 2.64
C GLY A 143 4.11 22.94 4.11
N GLU A 144 3.15 23.02 5.03
CA GLU A 144 3.42 23.15 6.47
C GLU A 144 3.48 21.77 7.14
N PRO A 145 4.55 21.43 7.87
CA PRO A 145 4.67 20.13 8.54
C PRO A 145 3.60 19.96 9.61
N VAL A 146 2.93 18.81 9.61
CA VAL A 146 1.84 18.52 10.55
C VAL A 146 2.36 18.47 12.00
N TYR A 147 3.47 17.78 12.27
CA TYR A 147 3.94 17.53 13.63
C TYR A 147 4.84 18.61 14.23
N GLU A 148 4.98 19.77 13.58
CA GLU A 148 5.50 20.98 14.26
C GLU A 148 4.37 21.80 14.92
N LYS A 149 3.09 21.47 14.65
CA LYS A 149 1.92 22.27 15.07
C LYS A 149 0.97 21.59 16.07
N PHE A 150 1.20 20.33 16.45
CA PHE A 150 0.35 19.57 17.39
C PHE A 150 1.15 18.95 18.53
#